data_AF-A0A0J6CY88-F1
#
_entry.id   AF-A0A0J6CY88-F1
#
_cell.length_a   1.000
_cell.length_b   1.000
_cell.length_c   1.000
_cell.angle_alpha   90.00
_cell.angle_beta   90.00
_cell.angle_gamma   90.00
#
_symmetry.space_group_name_H-M   'P 1'
#
loop_
_entity.id
_entity.type
_entity.pdbx_description
1 polymer ?
#
loop_
_entity_poly.entity_id
_entity_poly.type
_entity_poly.pdbx_seq_one_letter_code
_entity_poly.pdbx_strand_id
1 'polypeptide(L)'
;MFQLSKEETKAVRNYIILPYLKKVLELDMNWIAHSHMKLPRPYLELLRHVVSLAVQDLKQAKSLLYSKGIRVYIENTKDEIVICTVYCRGYNQTYRYSSVQIRNQVERRITAYFLTDSRFQKRNSRSV
;
A
#
# COMPACT_ATOMS: atom_id res chain seq x y z
N MET A 1 17.86 -16.37 16.51
CA MET A 1 16.40 -16.12 16.54
C MET A 1 16.07 -15.18 15.38
N PHE A 2 15.05 -15.48 14.56
CA PHE A 2 14.64 -14.61 13.45
C PHE A 2 14.02 -13.33 14.02
N GLN A 3 14.71 -12.20 13.85
CA GLN A 3 14.20 -10.91 14.30
C GLN A 3 14.51 -9.85 13.25
N LEU A 4 13.46 -9.34 12.63
CA LEU A 4 13.51 -8.14 11.80
C LEU A 4 13.51 -6.92 12.71
N SER A 5 14.31 -5.91 12.36
CA SER A 5 14.20 -4.58 12.95
C SER A 5 12.83 -3.96 12.67
N LYS A 6 12.49 -2.89 13.39
CA LYS A 6 11.24 -2.15 13.16
C LYS A 6 11.14 -1.63 11.71
N GLU A 7 12.26 -1.18 11.15
CA GLU A 7 12.34 -0.66 9.78
C GLU A 7 12.16 -1.78 8.74
N GLU A 8 12.85 -2.91 8.91
CA GLU A 8 12.71 -4.08 8.03
C GLU A 8 11.28 -4.63 8.08
N THR A 9 10.70 -4.72 9.27
CA THR A 9 9.30 -5.13 9.45
C THR A 9 8.34 -4.19 8.73
N LYS A 10 8.57 -2.88 8.82
CA LYS A 10 7.77 -1.87 8.11
C LYS A 10 7.91 -2.03 6.59
N ALA A 11 9.12 -2.24 6.08
CA ALA A 11 9.36 -2.42 4.66
C ALA A 11 8.75 -3.71 4.11
N VAL A 12 8.86 -4.83 4.83
CA VAL A 12 8.16 -6.08 4.49
C VAL A 12 6.66 -5.84 4.41
N ARG A 13 6.07 -5.20 5.43
CA ARG A 13 4.63 -4.90 5.44
C ARG A 13 4.22 -4.01 4.27
N ASN A 14 5.00 -2.96 3.97
CA ASN A 14 4.73 -2.08 2.83
C ASN A 14 4.84 -2.84 1.50
N TYR A 15 5.84 -3.71 1.36
CA TYR A 15 6.03 -4.55 0.17
C TYR A 15 4.83 -5.47 -0.08
N ILE A 16 4.26 -6.04 0.98
CA ILE A 16 3.08 -6.93 0.89
C ILE A 16 1.81 -6.13 0.60
N ILE A 17 1.53 -5.05 1.36
CA ILE A 17 0.21 -4.42 1.39
C ILE A 17 0.01 -3.38 0.28
N LEU A 18 1.03 -2.58 -0.05
CA LEU A 18 0.87 -1.46 -0.98
C LEU A 18 0.50 -1.88 -2.42
N PRO A 19 0.92 -3.04 -2.95
CA PRO A 19 0.41 -3.55 -4.22
C PRO A 19 -1.12 -3.76 -4.22
N TYR A 20 -1.70 -4.27 -3.12
CA TYR A 20 -3.15 -4.44 -3.00
C TYR A 20 -3.86 -3.08 -2.91
N LEU A 21 -3.30 -2.12 -2.16
CA LEU A 21 -3.84 -0.75 -2.11
C LEU A 21 -3.87 -0.13 -3.51
N LYS A 22 -2.78 -0.22 -4.26
CA LYS A 22 -2.72 0.29 -5.64
C LYS A 22 -3.81 -0.36 -6.51
N LYS A 23 -3.95 -1.68 -6.46
CA LYS A 23 -4.96 -2.42 -7.24
C LYS A 23 -6.39 -1.99 -6.88
N VAL A 24 -6.69 -1.85 -5.59
CA VAL A 24 -8.01 -1.40 -5.11
C VAL A 24 -8.31 0.00 -5.64
N LEU A 25 -7.39 0.96 -5.46
CA LEU A 25 -7.60 2.33 -5.92
C LEU A 25 -7.71 2.45 -7.45
N GLU A 26 -7.00 1.60 -8.20
CA GLU A 26 -7.15 1.54 -9.67
C GLU A 26 -8.53 1.06 -10.10
N LEU A 27 -9.09 0.07 -9.39
CA LEU A 27 -10.46 -0.40 -9.61
C LEU A 27 -11.48 0.68 -9.22
N ASP A 28 -11.32 1.32 -8.07
CA ASP A 28 -12.21 2.39 -7.60
C ASP A 28 -12.22 3.58 -8.57
N MET A 29 -11.05 3.99 -9.05
CA MET A 29 -10.94 5.03 -10.08
C MET A 29 -11.67 4.63 -11.36
N ASN A 30 -11.58 3.37 -11.78
CA ASN A 30 -12.30 2.88 -12.95
C ASN A 30 -13.82 2.94 -12.74
N TRP A 31 -14.32 2.53 -11.57
CA TRP A 31 -15.75 2.63 -11.24
C TRP A 31 -16.23 4.08 -11.19
N ILE A 32 -15.48 4.98 -10.57
CA ILE A 32 -15.83 6.41 -10.50
C ILE A 32 -15.83 7.04 -11.90
N ALA A 33 -14.87 6.70 -12.76
CA ALA A 33 -14.80 7.22 -14.12
C ALA A 33 -16.02 6.84 -14.98
N HIS A 34 -16.63 5.69 -14.72
CA HIS A 34 -17.82 5.19 -15.43
C HIS A 34 -19.13 5.41 -14.65
N SER A 35 -19.09 6.13 -13.54
CA SER A 35 -20.25 6.40 -12.70
C SER A 35 -21.08 7.59 -13.22
N HIS A 36 -22.34 7.69 -12.78
CA HIS A 36 -23.19 8.86 -13.01
C HIS A 36 -22.94 10.01 -12.01
N MET A 37 -21.74 10.09 -11.40
CA MET A 37 -21.40 11.17 -10.50
C MET A 37 -21.36 12.52 -11.24
N LYS A 38 -21.93 13.56 -10.63
CA LYS A 38 -21.95 14.91 -11.22
C LYS A 38 -20.54 15.50 -11.38
N LEU A 39 -19.61 15.15 -10.49
CA LEU A 39 -18.27 15.71 -10.42
C LEU A 39 -17.23 14.61 -10.10
N PRO A 40 -16.90 13.69 -11.02
CA PRO A 40 -15.98 12.59 -10.73
C PRO A 40 -14.51 13.04 -10.67
N ARG A 41 -14.15 14.12 -11.38
CA ARG A 41 -12.76 14.56 -11.55
C ARG A 41 -12.00 14.83 -10.23
N PRO A 42 -12.55 15.58 -9.25
CA PRO A 42 -11.84 15.84 -7.99
C PRO A 42 -11.54 14.56 -7.19
N TYR A 43 -12.46 13.61 -7.17
CA TYR A 43 -12.24 12.32 -6.51
C TYR A 43 -11.15 11.50 -7.20
N LEU A 44 -11.15 11.47 -8.54
CA LEU A 44 -10.10 10.80 -9.30
C LEU A 44 -8.72 11.42 -9.06
N GLU A 45 -8.63 12.75 -8.88
CA GLU A 45 -7.37 13.42 -8.53
C GLU A 45 -6.88 13.03 -7.12
N LEU A 46 -7.79 12.96 -6.15
CA LEU A 46 -7.49 12.49 -4.79
C LEU A 46 -6.93 11.06 -4.81
N LEU A 47 -7.60 10.14 -5.52
CA LEU A 47 -7.15 8.76 -5.61
C LEU A 47 -5.80 8.63 -6.33
N ARG A 48 -5.60 9.35 -7.44
CA ARG A 48 -4.31 9.40 -8.15
C ARG A 48 -3.17 9.89 -7.25
N HIS A 49 -3.45 10.90 -6.42
CA HIS A 49 -2.46 11.40 -5.47
C HIS A 49 -2.04 10.32 -4.47
N VAL A 50 -3.02 9.64 -3.85
CA VAL A 50 -2.75 8.54 -2.91
C VAL A 50 -1.97 7.41 -3.58
N VAL A 51 -2.33 7.01 -4.81
CA VAL A 51 -1.58 5.99 -5.56
C VAL A 51 -0.13 6.43 -5.76
N SER A 52 0.12 7.70 -6.11
CA SER A 52 1.48 8.22 -6.27
C SER A 52 2.30 8.11 -4.97
N LEU A 53 1.71 8.46 -3.82
CA LEU A 53 2.39 8.32 -2.52
C LEU A 53 2.68 6.85 -2.19
N ALA A 54 1.71 5.97 -2.39
CA ALA A 54 1.87 4.54 -2.15
C ALA A 54 2.95 3.91 -3.04
N VAL A 55 3.06 4.33 -4.31
CA VAL A 55 4.12 3.88 -5.23
C VAL A 55 5.50 4.33 -4.75
N GLN A 56 5.63 5.56 -4.24
CA GLN A 56 6.89 6.05 -3.67
C GLN A 56 7.29 5.24 -2.43
N ASP A 57 6.35 4.99 -1.51
CA ASP A 57 6.60 4.20 -0.31
C ASP A 57 6.94 2.73 -0.64
N LEU A 58 6.31 2.17 -1.66
CA LEU A 58 6.63 0.83 -2.15
C LEU A 58 8.04 0.78 -2.75
N LYS A 59 8.45 1.81 -3.51
CA LYS A 59 9.81 1.92 -4.04
C LYS A 59 10.85 1.98 -2.91
N GLN A 60 10.60 2.78 -1.88
CA GLN A 60 11.47 2.85 -0.69
C GLN A 60 11.56 1.50 0.02
N ALA A 61 10.42 0.82 0.23
CA ALA A 61 10.39 -0.51 0.84
C ALA A 61 11.22 -1.52 0.03
N LYS A 62 11.03 -1.57 -1.29
CA LYS A 62 11.82 -2.43 -2.19
C LYS A 62 13.32 -2.15 -2.07
N SER A 63 13.71 -0.88 -2.10
CA SER A 63 15.11 -0.46 -1.97
C SER A 63 15.71 -0.91 -0.63
N LEU A 64 14.98 -0.74 0.47
CA LEU A 64 15.44 -1.17 1.79
C LEU A 64 15.63 -2.68 1.84
N LEU A 65 14.61 -3.45 1.42
CA LEU A 65 14.67 -4.92 1.44
C LEU A 65 15.85 -5.43 0.60
N TYR A 66 16.05 -4.86 -0.59
CA TYR A 66 17.19 -5.20 -1.45
C TYR A 66 18.52 -4.91 -0.76
N SER A 67 18.69 -3.71 -0.20
CA SER A 67 19.94 -3.31 0.50
C SER A 67 20.26 -4.18 1.72
N LYS A 68 19.24 -4.78 2.35
CA LYS A 68 19.38 -5.66 3.51
C LYS A 68 19.43 -7.14 3.14
N GLY A 69 19.40 -7.48 1.84
CA GLY A 69 19.38 -8.87 1.37
C GLY A 69 18.13 -9.65 1.79
N ILE A 70 17.02 -8.95 2.05
CA ILE A 70 15.75 -9.56 2.47
C ILE A 70 14.94 -9.89 1.22
N ARG A 71 14.53 -11.16 1.09
CA ARG A 71 13.67 -11.63 0.00
C ARG A 71 12.28 -11.94 0.51
N VAL A 72 11.27 -11.51 -0.22
CA VAL A 72 9.86 -11.70 0.13
C VAL A 72 9.18 -12.42 -1.02
N TYR A 73 8.70 -13.63 -0.76
CA TYR A 73 7.93 -14.44 -1.72
C TYR A 73 6.47 -14.44 -1.28
N ILE A 74 5.59 -14.10 -2.22
CA ILE A 74 4.14 -14.03 -1.98
C ILE A 74 3.48 -15.13 -2.81
N GLU A 75 2.82 -16.04 -2.12
CA GLU A 75 1.99 -17.08 -2.71
C GLU A 75 0.51 -16.67 -2.53
N ASN A 76 -0.15 -16.42 -3.66
CA ASN A 76 -1.59 -16.20 -3.66
C ASN A 76 -2.28 -17.58 -3.64
N THR A 77 -2.93 -17.93 -2.55
CA THR A 77 -3.81 -19.10 -2.53
C THR A 77 -5.16 -18.74 -3.14
N LYS A 78 -5.90 -19.74 -3.63
CA LYS A 78 -7.01 -19.50 -4.54
C LYS A 78 -8.13 -18.61 -3.99
N ASP A 79 -8.41 -18.53 -2.68
CA ASP A 79 -9.56 -17.71 -2.26
C ASP A 79 -9.49 -16.90 -0.95
N GLU A 80 -8.59 -17.17 0.02
CA GLU A 80 -8.76 -16.50 1.34
C GLU A 80 -7.48 -16.07 2.06
N ILE A 81 -6.31 -16.60 1.66
CA ILE A 81 -5.08 -16.39 2.40
C ILE A 81 -3.94 -15.98 1.47
N VAL A 82 -3.25 -14.91 1.84
CA VAL A 82 -1.96 -14.53 1.27
C VAL A 82 -0.88 -15.12 2.15
N ILE A 83 -0.10 -16.05 1.60
CA ILE A 83 1.06 -16.64 2.28
C ILE A 83 2.28 -15.85 1.84
N CYS A 84 3.06 -15.38 2.81
CA CYS A 84 4.25 -14.60 2.57
C CYS A 84 5.44 -15.22 3.29
N THR A 85 6.44 -15.67 2.56
CA THR A 85 7.68 -16.20 3.12
C THR A 85 8.80 -15.18 2.98
N VAL A 86 9.33 -14.74 4.13
CA VAL A 86 10.40 -13.75 4.22
C VAL A 86 11.71 -14.46 4.55
N TYR A 87 12.71 -14.30 3.71
CA TYR A 87 14.06 -14.83 3.91
C TYR A 87 15.00 -13.70 4.32
N CYS A 88 15.70 -13.88 5.43
CA CYS A 88 16.64 -12.90 5.97
C CYS A 88 17.75 -13.63 6.75
N ARG A 89 19.02 -13.35 6.40
CA ARG A 89 20.21 -13.79 7.17
C ARG A 89 20.24 -15.30 7.46
N GLY A 90 19.91 -16.13 6.46
CA GLY A 90 19.91 -17.60 6.58
C GLY A 90 18.66 -18.20 7.26
N TYR A 91 17.74 -17.36 7.74
CA TYR A 91 16.48 -17.78 8.34
C TYR A 91 15.32 -17.42 7.42
N ASN A 92 14.20 -18.15 7.57
CA ASN A 92 12.95 -17.80 6.94
C ASN A 92 11.84 -17.68 7.98
N GLN A 93 10.82 -16.88 7.65
CA GLN A 93 9.60 -16.76 8.42
C GLN A 93 8.42 -16.68 7.47
N THR A 94 7.43 -17.53 7.70
CA THR A 94 6.17 -17.50 6.97
C THR A 94 5.13 -16.70 7.75
N TYR A 95 4.47 -15.79 7.05
CA TYR A 95 3.32 -15.04 7.50
C TYR A 95 2.09 -15.48 6.71
N ARG A 96 0.94 -15.49 7.37
CA ARG A 96 -0.36 -15.74 6.74
C ARG A 96 -1.25 -14.54 7.01
N TYR A 97 -1.78 -13.96 5.94
CA TYR A 97 -2.74 -12.87 6.02
C TYR A 97 -4.05 -13.32 5.40
N SER A 98 -5.15 -13.19 6.11
CA SER A 98 -6.47 -13.35 5.48
C SER A 98 -6.77 -12.18 4.55
N SER A 99 -7.59 -12.40 3.54
CA SER A 99 -8.10 -11.34 2.65
C SER A 99 -8.74 -10.19 3.44
N VAL A 100 -9.41 -10.50 4.56
CA VAL A 100 -10.01 -9.51 5.47
C VAL A 100 -8.92 -8.64 6.14
N GLN A 101 -7.84 -9.26 6.63
CA GLN A 101 -6.74 -8.50 7.23
C GLN A 101 -6.05 -7.59 6.21
N ILE A 102 -5.84 -8.07 4.98
CA ILE A 102 -5.28 -7.26 3.90
C ILE A 102 -6.20 -6.07 3.61
N ARG A 103 -7.51 -6.30 3.44
CA ARG A 103 -8.51 -5.25 3.20
C ARG A 103 -8.50 -4.20 4.30
N ASN A 104 -8.55 -4.60 5.56
CA ASN A 104 -8.53 -3.69 6.71
C ASN A 104 -7.24 -2.85 6.75
N GLN A 105 -6.10 -3.44 6.38
CA GLN A 105 -4.84 -2.71 6.30
C GLN A 105 -4.82 -1.73 5.12
N VAL A 106 -5.35 -2.13 3.96
CA VAL A 106 -5.48 -1.25 2.79
C VAL A 106 -6.34 -0.04 3.13
N GLU A 107 -7.51 -0.25 3.72
CA GLU A 107 -8.43 0.82 4.12
C GLU A 107 -7.77 1.80 5.09
N ARG A 108 -7.14 1.30 6.16
CA ARG A 108 -6.40 2.13 7.13
C ARG A 108 -5.29 2.96 6.46
N ARG A 109 -4.60 2.39 5.47
CA ARG A 109 -3.53 3.08 4.74
C ARG A 109 -4.06 4.16 3.83
N ILE A 110 -5.16 3.90 3.12
CA ILE A 110 -5.86 4.90 2.29
C ILE A 110 -6.26 6.09 3.17
N THR A 111 -6.93 5.84 4.30
CA THR A 111 -7.31 6.89 5.26
C THR A 111 -6.09 7.66 5.76
N ALA A 112 -5.00 6.97 6.11
CA ALA A 112 -3.78 7.64 6.54
C ALA A 112 -3.18 8.55 5.45
N TYR A 113 -3.15 8.11 4.19
CA TYR A 113 -2.66 8.96 3.09
C TYR A 113 -3.53 10.20 2.89
N PHE A 114 -4.86 10.07 2.98
CA PHE A 114 -5.75 11.22 2.88
C PHE A 114 -5.56 12.22 4.01
N LEU A 115 -5.32 11.75 5.24
CA LEU A 115 -5.18 12.62 6.41
C LEU A 115 -3.76 13.21 6.56
N THR A 116 -2.74 12.56 6.00
CA THR A 116 -1.34 12.99 6.17
C THR A 116 -0.92 14.08 5.18
N ASP A 117 -1.63 14.26 4.06
CA ASP A 117 -1.24 15.25 3.05
C ASP A 117 -1.64 16.69 3.44
N SER A 118 -0.71 17.40 4.08
CA SER A 118 -0.81 18.82 4.45
C SER A 118 -0.84 19.77 3.24
N ARG A 119 -0.68 19.26 2.00
CA ARG A 119 -0.75 20.06 0.76
C ARG A 119 -2.17 20.40 0.32
N PHE A 120 -3.20 19.73 0.85
CA PHE A 120 -4.59 20.17 0.70
C PHE A 120 -4.94 21.42 1.53
N GLN A 121 -4.15 21.74 2.57
CA GLN A 121 -4.33 22.99 3.32
C GLN A 121 -3.77 24.23 2.59
N LYS A 122 -2.73 24.07 1.76
CA LYS A 122 -2.02 25.20 1.11
C LYS A 122 -2.49 25.56 -0.30
N ARG A 123 -3.27 24.72 -1.00
CA ARG A 123 -3.81 25.07 -2.34
C ARG A 123 -5.14 25.82 -2.29
N ASN A 124 -5.96 25.66 -1.24
CA ASN A 124 -7.20 26.43 -1.05
C ASN A 124 -6.99 27.84 -0.47
N SER A 125 -5.75 28.23 -0.15
CA SER A 125 -5.38 29.58 0.32
C SER A 125 -4.77 30.47 -0.78
N ARG A 126 -4.82 30.04 -2.05
CA ARG A 126 -4.32 30.81 -3.21
C ARG A 126 -5.34 31.06 -4.32
N SER A 127 -6.61 30.87 -4.01
CA SER A 127 -7.74 31.34 -4.83
C SER A 127 -8.55 32.32 -4.00
N VAL A 128 -7.94 33.48 -3.74
CA VAL A 128 -8.59 34.77 -3.47
C VAL A 128 -7.94 35.76 -4.43
#